data_AF-A0A6J6G413-F1
#
_entry.id   AF-A0A6J6G413-F1
#
_cell.length_a   1.000
_cell.length_b   1.000
_cell.length_c   1.000
_cell.angle_alpha   90.00
_cell.angle_beta   90.00
_cell.angle_gamma   90.00
#
_symmetry.space_group_name_H-M   'P 1'
#
loop_
_entity.id
_entity.type
_entity.pdbx_description
1 polymer ?
#
loop_
_entity_poly.entity_id
_entity_poly.type
_entity_poly.pdbx_seq_one_letter_code
_entity_poly.pdbx_strand_id
1 'polypeptide(L)'
;MVTAQEILTSLSEHFELNPVADRGSSPAEEFYIDGTLETVGIIASVTQPFCGACDRLRLTSDGQLRSCLFSLEEMDLRKVLRNPNLSSQEIAQEISERFHKTIAGKLPGHGINNPSFIQPRRPMSAIGG
;
A
#
# COMPACT_ATOMS: atom_id res chain seq x y z
N MET A 1 11.15 -2.20 -18.88
CA MET A 1 10.08 -2.51 -17.90
C MET A 1 9.41 -3.77 -18.40
N VAL A 2 9.10 -4.72 -17.52
CA VAL A 2 8.25 -5.88 -17.87
C VAL A 2 6.87 -5.61 -17.29
N THR A 3 5.85 -5.64 -18.12
CA THR A 3 4.46 -5.35 -17.78
C THR A 3 3.76 -6.59 -17.21
N ALA A 4 2.63 -6.37 -16.52
CA ALA A 4 1.80 -7.48 -16.05
C ALA A 4 1.33 -8.40 -17.20
N GLN A 5 1.02 -7.82 -18.37
CA GLN A 5 0.61 -8.58 -19.54
C GLN A 5 1.74 -9.44 -20.11
N GLU A 6 2.96 -8.91 -20.18
CA GLU A 6 4.13 -9.69 -20.63
C GLU A 6 4.45 -10.84 -19.66
N ILE A 7 4.31 -10.62 -18.35
CA ILE A 7 4.48 -11.68 -17.34
C ILE A 7 3.41 -12.77 -17.54
N LEU A 8 2.13 -12.37 -17.66
CA LEU A 8 1.03 -13.31 -17.86
C LEU A 8 1.23 -14.11 -19.15
N THR A 9 1.57 -13.45 -20.26
CA THR A 9 1.85 -14.13 -21.54
C THR A 9 2.98 -15.15 -21.41
N SER A 10 4.10 -14.79 -20.76
CA SER A 10 5.22 -15.72 -20.58
C SER A 10 4.87 -16.92 -19.70
N LEU A 11 4.07 -16.72 -18.64
CA LEU A 11 3.59 -17.82 -17.81
C LEU A 11 2.61 -18.73 -18.59
N SER A 12 1.73 -18.14 -19.40
CA SER A 12 0.75 -18.86 -20.21
C SER A 12 1.36 -19.72 -21.33
N GLU A 13 2.64 -19.53 -21.66
CA GLU A 13 3.38 -20.44 -22.56
C GLU A 13 3.66 -21.81 -21.91
N HIS A 14 3.64 -21.88 -20.56
CA HIS A 14 4.04 -23.05 -19.79
C HIS A 14 2.92 -23.60 -18.89
N PHE A 15 1.94 -22.76 -18.53
CA PHE A 15 0.87 -23.08 -17.60
C PHE A 15 -0.48 -22.61 -18.13
N GLU A 16 -1.52 -23.42 -17.95
CA GLU A 16 -2.90 -22.95 -18.14
C GLU A 16 -3.34 -22.24 -16.85
N LEU A 17 -3.72 -20.97 -16.98
CA LEU A 17 -3.96 -20.05 -15.87
C LEU A 17 -5.39 -19.52 -15.88
N ASN A 18 -6.12 -19.76 -14.79
CA ASN A 18 -7.48 -19.27 -14.61
C ASN A 18 -7.56 -18.22 -13.50
N PRO A 19 -8.20 -17.06 -13.71
CA PRO A 19 -8.23 -15.99 -12.72
C PRO A 19 -8.96 -16.44 -11.44
N VAL A 20 -8.38 -16.09 -10.29
CA VAL A 20 -9.05 -16.18 -9.00
C VAL A 20 -10.06 -15.04 -8.89
N ALA A 21 -11.29 -15.35 -8.49
CA ALA A 21 -12.33 -14.34 -8.31
C ALA A 21 -12.05 -13.44 -7.11
N ASP A 22 -12.42 -12.16 -7.25
CA ASP A 22 -12.34 -11.11 -6.23
C ASP A 22 -10.94 -10.89 -5.63
N ARG A 23 -10.27 -9.83 -6.08
CA ARG A 23 -8.98 -9.41 -5.55
C ARG A 23 -9.08 -8.71 -4.19
N GLY A 24 -10.25 -8.17 -3.83
CA GLY A 24 -10.39 -7.30 -2.66
C GLY A 24 -9.33 -6.18 -2.64
N SER A 25 -8.66 -6.02 -1.50
CA SER A 25 -7.53 -5.09 -1.30
C SER A 25 -6.15 -5.69 -1.60
N SER A 26 -6.09 -6.94 -2.10
CA SER A 26 -4.84 -7.61 -2.44
C SER A 26 -4.10 -6.85 -3.57
N PRO A 27 -2.78 -6.65 -3.45
CA PRO A 27 -2.00 -6.04 -4.52
C PRO A 27 -1.73 -7.01 -5.68
N ALA A 28 -1.84 -8.32 -5.46
CA ALA A 28 -1.62 -9.35 -6.47
C ALA A 28 -2.94 -9.72 -7.14
N GLU A 29 -2.93 -9.82 -8.47
CA GLU A 29 -3.95 -10.57 -9.19
C GLU A 29 -3.50 -12.02 -9.27
N GLU A 30 -4.32 -12.93 -8.75
CA GLU A 30 -3.98 -14.35 -8.59
C GLU A 30 -4.65 -15.21 -9.65
N PHE A 31 -3.96 -16.26 -10.04
CA PHE A 31 -4.41 -17.24 -11.04
C PHE A 31 -4.20 -18.65 -10.48
N TYR A 32 -5.20 -19.51 -10.61
CA TYR A 32 -5.06 -20.95 -10.41
C TYR A 32 -4.19 -21.54 -11.53
N ILE A 33 -3.30 -22.46 -11.17
CA ILE A 33 -2.52 -23.25 -12.14
C ILE A 33 -3.25 -24.57 -12.37
N ASP A 34 -3.79 -24.76 -13.57
CA ASP A 34 -4.61 -25.93 -13.89
C ASP A 34 -3.82 -27.25 -13.75
N GLY A 35 -4.49 -28.27 -13.24
CA GLY A 35 -3.88 -29.56 -12.91
C GLY A 35 -3.09 -29.57 -11.59
N THR A 36 -3.10 -28.48 -10.82
CA THR A 36 -2.46 -28.38 -9.50
C THR A 36 -3.42 -27.82 -8.45
N LEU A 37 -2.95 -27.73 -7.19
CA LEU A 37 -3.66 -27.05 -6.10
C LEU A 37 -3.10 -25.64 -5.82
N GLU A 38 -2.16 -25.17 -6.64
CA GLU A 38 -1.38 -23.97 -6.38
C GLU A 38 -1.92 -22.76 -7.16
N THR A 39 -1.57 -21.56 -6.67
CA THR A 39 -1.82 -20.28 -7.36
C THR A 39 -0.52 -19.54 -7.64
N VAL A 40 -0.55 -18.66 -8.64
CA VAL A 40 0.51 -17.70 -8.93
C VAL A 40 -0.09 -16.29 -8.97
N GLY A 41 0.61 -15.32 -8.37
CA GLY A 41 0.17 -13.93 -8.27
C GLY A 41 1.07 -12.97 -9.06
N ILE A 42 0.46 -12.01 -9.76
CA ILE A 42 1.15 -10.92 -10.45
C ILE A 42 0.87 -9.61 -9.74
N ILE A 43 1.92 -8.93 -9.25
CA ILE A 43 1.79 -7.61 -8.62
C ILE A 43 2.10 -6.51 -9.63
N ALA A 44 1.04 -5.98 -10.25
CA ALA A 44 1.11 -5.01 -11.34
C ALA A 44 1.24 -3.54 -10.84
N SER A 45 2.21 -3.26 -9.95
CA SER A 45 2.37 -1.98 -9.24
C SER A 45 2.40 -0.69 -10.09
N VAL A 46 2.68 -0.80 -11.39
CA VAL A 46 2.77 0.33 -12.33
C VAL A 46 1.70 0.27 -13.42
N THR A 47 1.56 -0.87 -14.08
CA THR A 47 0.72 -1.01 -15.29
C THR A 47 -0.76 -1.23 -14.99
N GLN A 48 -1.10 -1.78 -13.82
CA GLN A 48 -2.49 -1.98 -13.38
C GLN A 48 -2.59 -1.65 -11.88
N PRO A 49 -2.67 -0.35 -11.53
CA PRO A 49 -2.64 0.08 -10.13
C PRO A 49 -3.82 -0.43 -9.29
N PHE A 50 -3.55 -0.74 -8.02
CA PHE A 50 -4.55 -1.23 -7.04
C PHE A 50 -4.86 -0.19 -5.92
N CYS A 51 -4.47 1.07 -6.11
CA CYS A 51 -4.60 2.10 -5.07
C CYS A 51 -6.06 2.33 -4.63
N GLY A 52 -7.01 2.26 -5.56
CA GLY A 52 -8.43 2.49 -5.26
C GLY A 52 -9.06 1.46 -4.30
N ALA A 53 -8.45 0.27 -4.17
CA ALA A 53 -8.86 -0.76 -3.23
C ALA A 53 -7.94 -0.87 -2.01
N CYS A 54 -6.90 -0.03 -1.91
CA CYS A 54 -5.92 -0.11 -0.84
C CYS A 54 -6.50 0.36 0.49
N ASP A 55 -6.48 -0.50 1.50
CA ASP A 55 -6.96 -0.28 2.87
C ASP A 55 -5.81 -0.07 3.88
N ARG A 56 -4.57 -0.09 3.42
CA ARG A 56 -3.39 -0.02 4.29
C ARG A 56 -3.10 1.39 4.79
N LEU A 57 -2.64 1.44 6.04
CA LEU A 57 -1.89 2.53 6.67
C LEU A 57 -0.54 2.00 7.13
N ARG A 58 0.41 2.90 7.36
CA ARG A 58 1.75 2.53 7.80
C ARG A 58 2.18 3.34 9.00
N LEU A 59 2.67 2.67 10.03
CA LEU A 59 3.42 3.25 11.13
C LEU A 59 4.90 2.97 10.91
N THR A 60 5.70 4.02 10.77
CA THR A 60 7.15 3.90 10.61
C THR A 60 7.82 3.57 11.96
N SER A 61 9.06 3.06 11.92
CA SER A 61 9.83 2.71 13.13
C SER A 61 10.12 3.90 14.04
N ASP A 62 10.22 5.10 13.47
CA ASP A 62 10.37 6.37 14.20
C ASP A 62 9.03 6.96 14.69
N GLY A 63 7.91 6.27 14.42
CA GLY A 63 6.60 6.58 14.97
C GLY A 63 5.77 7.57 14.15
N GLN A 64 5.99 7.63 12.84
CA GLN A 64 5.22 8.43 11.90
C GLN A 64 4.10 7.61 11.25
N LEU A 65 2.88 8.15 11.22
CA LEU A 65 1.76 7.58 10.50
C LEU A 65 1.75 8.09 9.05
N ARG A 66 1.53 7.18 8.09
CA ARG A 66 1.48 7.44 6.64
C ARG A 66 0.24 6.80 6.03
N SER A 67 -0.42 7.53 5.14
CA SER A 67 -1.59 7.06 4.38
C SER A 67 -1.24 6.18 3.17
N CYS A 68 0.01 6.27 2.70
CA CYS A 68 0.53 5.58 1.52
C CYS A 68 2.03 5.35 1.65
N LEU A 69 2.55 4.31 0.98
CA LEU A 69 3.99 4.12 0.80
C LEU A 69 4.64 5.37 0.17
N PHE A 70 3.92 5.98 -0.77
CA PHE A 70 4.34 7.19 -1.46
C PHE A 70 3.79 8.50 -0.86
N SER A 71 3.37 8.50 0.42
CA SER A 71 2.90 9.73 1.07
C SER A 71 3.99 10.81 1.10
N LEU A 72 3.62 12.05 0.80
CA LEU A 72 4.48 13.22 1.00
C LEU A 72 4.40 13.75 2.44
N GLU A 73 3.38 13.35 3.18
CA GLU A 73 3.08 13.80 4.53
C GLU A 73 3.19 12.66 5.54
N GLU A 74 3.55 13.02 6.77
CA GLU A 74 3.75 12.14 7.91
C GLU A 74 3.15 12.77 9.17
N MET A 75 2.57 11.94 10.03
CA MET A 75 2.00 12.41 11.29
C MET A 75 2.63 11.72 12.49
N ASP A 76 3.28 12.53 13.33
CA ASP A 76 4.05 12.05 14.47
C ASP A 76 3.13 11.57 15.61
N LEU A 77 2.97 10.25 15.74
CA LEU A 77 2.23 9.63 16.85
C LEU A 77 3.09 9.50 18.11
N ARG A 78 4.41 9.36 17.94
CA ARG A 78 5.35 9.21 19.05
C ARG A 78 5.34 10.42 19.96
N LYS A 79 5.21 11.64 19.42
CA LYS A 79 5.07 12.87 20.20
C LYS A 79 3.83 12.87 21.08
N VAL A 80 2.69 12.42 20.55
CA VAL A 80 1.43 12.35 21.33
C VAL A 80 1.58 11.35 22.47
N LEU A 81 2.01 10.13 22.15
CA LEU A 81 2.17 9.04 23.12
C LEU A 81 3.15 9.35 24.25
N ARG A 82 4.12 10.24 24.00
CA ARG A 82 5.17 10.60 24.97
C ARG A 82 4.97 11.97 25.58
N ASN A 83 3.83 12.62 25.36
CA ASN A 83 3.57 13.93 25.92
C ASN A 83 3.22 13.80 27.41
N PRO A 84 4.05 14.32 28.35
CA PRO A 84 3.78 14.20 29.78
C PRO A 84 2.62 15.08 30.25
N ASN A 85 2.17 16.04 29.43
CA ASN A 85 1.10 16.97 29.76
C ASN A 85 -0.29 16.48 29.33
N LEU A 86 -0.38 15.33 28.66
CA LEU A 86 -1.65 14.76 28.24
C LEU A 86 -2.03 13.59 29.14
N SER A 87 -3.29 13.56 29.53
CA SER A 87 -3.91 12.38 30.13
C SER A 87 -4.07 11.25 29.10
N SER A 88 -4.28 10.03 29.58
CA SER A 88 -4.54 8.88 28.71
C SER A 88 -5.75 9.06 27.79
N GLN A 89 -6.77 9.81 28.24
CA GLN A 89 -7.97 10.10 27.45
C GLN A 89 -7.66 11.08 26.31
N GLU A 90 -6.92 12.16 26.61
CA GLU A 90 -6.46 13.12 25.58
C GLU A 90 -5.52 12.47 24.57
N ILE A 91 -4.62 11.58 25.03
CA ILE A 91 -3.75 10.79 24.14
C ILE A 91 -4.59 9.95 23.18
N ALA A 92 -5.60 9.23 23.68
CA ALA A 92 -6.46 8.39 22.84
C ALA A 92 -7.23 9.22 21.81
N GLN A 93 -7.74 10.40 22.21
CA GLN A 93 -8.41 11.32 21.30
C GLN A 93 -7.46 11.83 20.21
N GLU A 94 -6.28 12.33 20.58
CA GLU A 94 -5.27 12.83 19.64
C GLU A 94 -4.82 11.76 18.64
N ILE A 95 -4.64 10.51 19.10
CA ILE A 95 -4.34 9.38 18.22
C ILE A 95 -5.49 9.18 17.23
N SER A 96 -6.74 9.08 17.71
CA SER A 96 -7.92 8.90 16.86
C SER A 96 -8.03 10.00 15.79
N GLU A 97 -7.87 11.27 16.19
CA GLU A 97 -7.88 12.40 15.26
C GLU A 97 -6.77 12.31 14.21
N ARG A 98 -5.59 11.84 14.61
CA ARG A 98 -4.46 11.67 13.68
C ARG A 98 -4.68 10.54 12.68
N PHE A 99 -5.29 9.44 13.10
CA PHE A 99 -5.70 8.38 12.18
C PHE A 99 -6.73 8.90 11.19
N HIS A 100 -7.79 9.58 11.65
CA HIS A 100 -8.81 10.14 10.76
C HIS A 100 -8.24 11.15 9.76
N LYS A 101 -7.42 12.10 10.21
CA LYS A 101 -6.76 13.08 9.31
C LYS A 101 -5.86 12.39 8.28
N THR A 102 -5.10 11.37 8.69
CA THR A 102 -4.24 10.61 7.76
C THR A 102 -5.06 9.89 6.71
N ILE A 103 -6.15 9.22 7.11
CA ILE A 103 -7.04 8.50 6.17
C ILE A 103 -7.74 9.48 5.23
N ALA A 104 -8.25 10.60 5.75
CA ALA A 104 -8.92 11.63 4.95
C ALA A 104 -7.99 12.27 3.91
N GLY A 105 -6.69 12.36 4.20
CA GLY A 105 -5.67 12.82 3.26
C GLY A 105 -5.21 11.78 2.24
N LYS A 106 -5.74 10.54 2.27
CA LYS A 106 -5.34 9.47 1.35
C LYS A 106 -5.84 9.78 -0.06
N LEU A 107 -4.90 10.00 -0.98
CA LEU A 107 -5.22 10.23 -2.39
C LEU A 107 -5.70 8.94 -3.08
N PRO A 108 -6.52 9.05 -4.16
CA PRO A 108 -7.00 7.89 -4.92
C PRO A 108 -5.88 7.01 -5.51
N GLY A 109 -4.70 7.58 -5.73
CA GLY A 109 -3.52 6.87 -6.17
C GLY A 109 -2.27 7.73 -6.12
N HIS A 110 -1.10 7.10 -6.04
CA HIS A 110 0.18 7.80 -5.99
C HIS A 110 0.67 8.23 -7.38
N GLY A 111 0.19 7.59 -8.45
CA GLY A 111 0.48 8.03 -9.82
C GLY A 111 1.91 7.78 -10.31
N ILE A 112 2.61 6.72 -9.86
CA ILE A 112 4.03 6.46 -10.18
C ILE A 112 4.37 6.43 -11.69
N ASN A 113 3.37 6.15 -12.54
CA ASN A 113 3.50 6.10 -13.99
C ASN A 113 3.00 7.38 -14.69
N ASN A 114 2.79 8.47 -13.94
CA ASN A 114 2.33 9.75 -14.44
C ASN A 114 3.46 10.78 -14.32
N PRO A 115 3.68 11.66 -15.33
CA PRO A 115 4.65 12.76 -15.23
C PRO A 115 4.47 13.67 -14.02
N SER A 116 3.26 13.75 -13.44
CA SER A 116 2.98 14.50 -12.22
C SER A 116 3.42 13.80 -10.93
N PHE A 117 4.00 12.60 -11.02
CA PHE A 117 4.46 11.86 -9.84
C PHE A 117 5.54 12.62 -9.09
N ILE A 118 5.29 12.84 -7.80
CA ILE A 118 6.28 13.42 -6.89
C ILE A 118 6.84 12.31 -6.02
N GLN A 119 8.12 12.01 -6.21
CA GLN A 119 8.80 11.02 -5.39
C GLN A 119 8.97 11.56 -3.94
N PRO A 120 8.53 10.82 -2.92
CA PRO A 120 8.75 11.22 -1.53
C PRO A 120 10.24 11.24 -1.19
N ARG A 121 10.62 12.14 -0.27
CA ARG A 121 12.00 12.24 0.22
C ARG A 121 12.49 10.98 0.94
N ARG A 122 11.61 10.30 1.69
CA ARG A 122 11.92 9.04 2.37
C ARG A 122 11.61 7.86 1.43
N PRO A 123 12.60 7.05 1.02
CA PRO A 123 12.35 5.85 0.23
C PRO A 123 11.63 4.78 1.06
N MET A 124 11.04 3.77 0.39
CA MET A 124 10.33 2.67 1.06
C MET A 124 11.20 1.93 2.09
N SER A 125 12.50 1.75 1.80
CA SER A 125 13.47 1.17 2.73
C SER A 125 13.62 1.95 4.04
N ALA A 126 13.37 3.26 4.03
CA ALA A 126 13.51 4.13 5.21
C ALA A 126 12.20 4.28 6.03
N ILE A 127 11.13 3.61 5.63
CA ILE A 127 9.84 3.63 6.33
C ILE A 127 9.45 2.26 6.90
N GLY A 128 10.35 1.27 6.81
CA GLY A 128 10.25 -0.04 7.46
C GLY A 128 9.97 -1.23 6.52
N GLY A 129 10.37 -1.16 5.25
CA GLY A 129 10.14 -2.21 4.23
C GLY A 129 9.08 -1.83 3.21
#